data_AF-A0A9P1CUF0-F1
#
_entry.id   AF-A0A9P1CUF0-F1
#
_cell.length_a   1.000
_cell.length_b   1.000
_cell.length_c   1.000
_cell.angle_alpha   90.00
_cell.angle_beta   90.00
_cell.angle_gamma   90.00
#
_symmetry.space_group_name_H-M   'P 1'
#
loop_
_entity.id
_entity.type
_entity.pdbx_description
1 polymer ?
#
loop_
_entity_poly.entity_id
_entity_poly.type
_entity_poly.pdbx_seq_one_letter_code
_entity_poly.pdbx_strand_id
1 'polypeptide(L)'
;MDTMPKGSKYPPAQTFVLGCGVAGLSAIGTSKAMGSVVRAWDVRDVSDQVQSMGAKWVSVDFKESGEGAGGYAKESSDAFKKVQQETFKKVLSEVDIAISTAAIPGRPSPLLITKDAVMAMKPGSVIVDLAAIGGGNCELTKLNETYTTDNGVTIIGFANLPARMAEQASAMYAQNMANLLRHVHAKGKAAAFIPNLYGALDQGEEGDIVSRSIVCCKSGNPVAMPPPPQPTPIKPKPVSAQEQAKKTANPFNTALISATVLTFTCCCMVGLGEGVSTSLLSTFLLAGAAGYQAVWGVAHALHTPLMSVTNAISGMTAIGGLLLLDRSSSWFAQFLALIAVLVSAVNIIGGFVVSQRMLNLFKKEGEKDYSPFMLLPGLVFLIVCLTKPELLKAVSTVSALLCIAAIGGLATMSTANSGCKFGMVGVFGAMAAAM
;
A
#
# COMPACT_ATOMS: atom_id res chain seq x y z
N MET A 1 29.93 9.59 -3.08
CA MET A 1 29.61 8.46 -2.18
C MET A 1 30.89 7.67 -1.87
N ASP A 2 32.00 8.34 -1.51
CA ASP A 2 33.33 7.71 -1.42
C ASP A 2 33.98 7.84 -0.03
N THR A 3 33.17 7.84 1.03
CA THR A 3 33.69 7.88 2.41
C THR A 3 32.96 6.91 3.34
N MET A 4 32.64 5.69 2.88
CA MET A 4 32.34 4.61 3.83
C MET A 4 33.63 3.89 4.23
N PRO A 5 33.98 3.83 5.53
CA PRO A 5 35.11 3.05 5.99
C PRO A 5 34.90 1.58 5.62
N LYS A 6 35.96 0.88 5.20
CA LYS A 6 35.99 -0.60 5.10
C LYS A 6 35.88 -1.17 6.52
N GLY A 7 34.66 -1.22 7.06
CA GLY A 7 34.37 -1.57 8.46
C GLY A 7 33.54 -2.84 8.57
N SER A 8 33.79 -3.61 9.63
CA SER A 8 33.03 -4.77 10.09
C SER A 8 31.52 -4.63 9.90
N LYS A 9 30.86 -5.69 9.36
CA LYS A 9 29.39 -5.76 9.31
C LYS A 9 28.83 -5.76 10.73
N TYR A 10 28.26 -4.64 11.16
CA TYR A 10 27.44 -4.59 12.38
C TYR A 10 26.08 -5.23 12.07
N PRO A 11 25.61 -6.19 12.90
CA PRO A 11 24.28 -6.77 12.71
C PRO A 11 23.20 -5.70 12.97
N PRO A 12 22.08 -5.73 12.23
CA PRO A 12 20.96 -4.85 12.50
C PRO A 12 20.34 -5.14 13.86
N ALA A 13 19.87 -4.09 14.55
CA ALA A 13 19.13 -4.22 15.79
C ALA A 13 17.90 -5.14 15.59
N GLN A 14 17.64 -5.97 16.60
CA GLN A 14 16.49 -6.87 16.65
C GLN A 14 15.40 -6.25 17.52
N THR A 15 14.19 -6.07 16.97
CA THR A 15 13.04 -5.53 17.72
C THR A 15 11.97 -6.60 17.87
N PHE A 16 11.42 -6.75 19.07
CA PHE A 16 10.27 -7.60 19.32
C PHE A 16 9.04 -6.77 19.72
N VAL A 17 7.95 -6.91 18.99
CA VAL A 17 6.68 -6.20 19.25
C VAL A 17 5.64 -7.17 19.81
N LEU A 18 5.16 -6.87 21.02
CA LEU A 18 4.17 -7.65 21.77
C LEU A 18 2.82 -6.95 21.71
N GLY A 19 1.94 -7.44 20.84
CA GLY A 19 0.67 -6.81 20.47
C GLY A 19 0.76 -6.11 19.12
N CYS A 20 -0.14 -6.44 18.21
CA CYS A 20 -0.19 -5.97 16.83
C CYS A 20 -1.50 -5.19 16.58
N GLY A 21 -1.92 -4.38 17.56
CA GLY A 21 -2.93 -3.33 17.37
C GLY A 21 -2.38 -2.13 16.61
N VAL A 22 -3.08 -0.99 16.63
CA VAL A 22 -2.66 0.24 15.93
C VAL A 22 -1.24 0.69 16.34
N ALA A 23 -0.97 0.73 17.64
CA ALA A 23 0.34 1.12 18.16
C ALA A 23 1.43 0.10 17.77
N GLY A 24 1.13 -1.20 17.88
CA GLY A 24 2.06 -2.28 17.52
C GLY A 24 2.43 -2.28 16.05
N LEU A 25 1.45 -2.18 15.14
CA LEU A 25 1.71 -2.10 13.69
C LEU A 25 2.51 -0.84 13.35
N SER A 26 2.21 0.31 13.96
CA SER A 26 3.00 1.53 13.79
C SER A 26 4.46 1.34 14.26
N ALA A 27 4.66 0.67 15.39
CA ALA A 27 5.99 0.34 15.90
C ALA A 27 6.75 -0.62 14.97
N ILE A 28 6.08 -1.62 14.40
CA ILE A 28 6.64 -2.54 13.40
C ILE A 28 7.09 -1.76 12.17
N GLY A 29 6.21 -0.94 11.58
CA GLY A 29 6.50 -0.16 10.38
C GLY A 29 7.68 0.78 10.57
N THR A 30 7.70 1.51 11.69
CA THR A 30 8.77 2.45 12.03
C THR A 30 10.10 1.72 12.25
N SER A 31 10.09 0.62 13.01
CA SER A 31 11.31 -0.16 13.29
C SER A 31 11.89 -0.79 12.02
N LYS A 32 11.03 -1.31 11.13
CA LYS A 32 11.44 -1.83 9.82
C LYS A 32 12.02 -0.74 8.92
N ALA A 33 11.40 0.44 8.87
CA ALA A 33 11.88 1.57 8.10
C ALA A 33 13.26 2.06 8.57
N MET A 34 13.56 1.93 9.87
CA MET A 34 14.88 2.22 10.45
C MET A 34 15.91 1.07 10.27
N GLY A 35 15.54 -0.02 9.59
CA GLY A 35 16.45 -1.13 9.28
C GLY A 35 16.53 -2.23 10.34
N SER A 36 15.68 -2.20 11.37
CA SER A 36 15.63 -3.28 12.37
C SER A 36 15.04 -4.57 11.77
N VAL A 37 15.52 -5.71 12.25
CA VAL A 37 14.83 -7.00 12.04
C VAL A 37 13.75 -7.13 13.10
N VAL A 38 12.51 -6.99 12.67
CA VAL A 38 11.36 -6.99 13.57
C VAL A 38 10.73 -8.39 13.63
N ARG A 39 10.48 -8.85 14.86
CA ARG A 39 9.64 -9.99 15.18
C ARG A 39 8.40 -9.48 15.90
N ALA A 40 7.25 -10.10 15.71
CA ALA A 40 6.04 -9.68 16.38
C ALA A 40 5.13 -10.84 16.76
N TRP A 41 4.31 -10.61 17.77
CA TRP A 41 3.32 -11.55 18.28
C TRP A 41 2.04 -10.81 18.67
N ASP A 42 0.88 -11.43 18.47
CA ASP A 42 -0.42 -11.02 19.00
C ASP A 42 -1.21 -12.29 19.36
N VAL A 43 -2.17 -12.15 20.27
CA VAL A 43 -3.08 -13.24 20.65
C VAL A 43 -4.12 -13.53 19.56
N ARG A 44 -4.37 -12.56 18.69
CA ARG A 44 -5.17 -12.70 17.47
C ARG A 44 -4.26 -13.12 16.33
N ASP A 45 -4.76 -13.92 15.40
CA ASP A 45 -3.99 -14.28 14.20
C ASP A 45 -4.01 -13.13 13.18
N VAL A 46 -3.07 -12.20 13.36
CA VAL A 46 -2.80 -11.10 12.43
C VAL A 46 -1.46 -11.28 11.71
N SER A 47 -1.02 -12.53 11.59
CA SER A 47 0.26 -12.90 11.00
C SER A 47 0.45 -12.35 9.58
N ASP A 48 -0.60 -12.37 8.75
CA ASP A 48 -0.59 -11.78 7.41
C ASP A 48 -0.29 -10.27 7.43
N GLN A 49 -0.85 -9.52 8.38
CA GLN A 49 -0.60 -8.08 8.49
C GLN A 49 0.87 -7.83 8.86
N VAL A 50 1.36 -8.56 9.86
CA VAL A 50 2.76 -8.48 10.31
C VAL A 50 3.74 -8.82 9.18
N GLN A 51 3.46 -9.90 8.43
CA GLN A 51 4.30 -10.34 7.31
C GLN A 51 4.25 -9.34 6.14
N SER A 52 3.09 -8.73 5.86
CA SER A 52 2.96 -7.68 4.83
C SER A 52 3.82 -6.44 5.13
N MET A 53 4.07 -6.17 6.42
CA MET A 53 4.97 -5.11 6.88
C MET A 53 6.45 -5.56 6.93
N GLY A 54 6.74 -6.80 6.54
CA GLY A 54 8.09 -7.37 6.49
C GLY A 54 8.64 -7.85 7.84
N ALA A 55 7.81 -7.98 8.87
CA ALA A 55 8.20 -8.53 10.17
C ALA A 55 7.99 -10.05 10.22
N LYS A 56 8.72 -10.73 11.11
CA LYS A 56 8.59 -12.18 11.34
C LYS A 56 7.55 -12.45 12.41
N TRP A 57 6.58 -13.31 12.11
CA TRP A 57 5.61 -13.77 13.09
C TRP A 57 6.27 -14.75 14.07
N VAL A 58 6.06 -14.55 15.37
CA VAL A 58 6.43 -15.50 16.40
C VAL A 58 5.21 -16.38 16.66
N SER A 59 5.33 -17.69 16.50
CA SER A 59 4.26 -18.63 16.82
C SER A 59 4.44 -19.17 18.23
N VAL A 60 3.35 -19.29 18.98
CA VAL A 60 3.28 -20.02 20.25
C VAL A 60 2.48 -21.29 19.99
N ASP A 61 3.08 -22.46 20.16
CA ASP A 61 2.47 -23.75 19.83
C ASP A 61 1.33 -24.09 20.82
N PHE A 62 0.12 -23.61 20.55
CA PHE A 62 -1.06 -24.00 21.32
C PHE A 62 -2.37 -23.80 20.52
N LYS A 63 -3.26 -24.80 20.55
CA LYS A 63 -4.49 -24.90 19.74
C LYS A 63 -5.72 -24.22 20.39
N GLU A 64 -5.58 -23.01 20.92
CA GLU A 64 -6.72 -22.27 21.49
C GLU A 64 -6.91 -20.95 20.74
N SER A 65 -8.12 -20.67 20.25
CA SER A 65 -8.43 -19.40 19.57
C SER A 65 -8.56 -18.29 20.62
N GLY A 66 -7.66 -17.31 20.57
CA GLY A 66 -7.58 -16.18 21.50
C GLY A 66 -8.44 -14.97 21.11
N GLU A 67 -9.24 -15.07 20.05
CA GLU A 67 -10.10 -13.98 19.58
C GLU A 67 -11.34 -13.80 20.48
N GLY A 68 -11.54 -12.59 20.96
CA GLY A 68 -12.74 -12.12 21.64
C GLY A 68 -13.70 -11.40 20.68
N ALA A 69 -14.88 -11.03 21.19
CA ALA A 69 -15.89 -10.30 20.41
C ALA A 69 -15.37 -8.93 19.95
N GLY A 70 -15.67 -8.53 18.71
CA GLY A 70 -15.32 -7.22 18.16
C GLY A 70 -13.84 -7.02 17.79
N GLY A 71 -13.06 -8.10 17.63
CA GLY A 71 -11.64 -8.02 17.26
C GLY A 71 -10.70 -7.72 18.43
N TYR A 72 -11.20 -7.80 19.66
CA TYR A 72 -10.41 -7.72 20.90
C TYR A 72 -9.93 -9.11 21.34
N ALA A 73 -8.96 -9.17 22.24
CA ALA A 73 -8.40 -10.42 22.78
C ALA A 73 -9.22 -11.02 23.94
N LYS A 74 -9.27 -12.36 24.04
CA LYS A 74 -9.76 -13.09 25.23
C LYS A 74 -8.59 -13.53 26.12
N GLU A 75 -8.83 -13.69 27.42
CA GLU A 75 -7.85 -14.23 28.36
C GLU A 75 -7.55 -15.71 28.07
N SER A 76 -6.28 -16.06 28.03
CA SER A 76 -5.78 -17.40 27.69
C SER A 76 -5.69 -18.34 28.91
N SER A 77 -5.72 -19.65 28.67
CA SER A 77 -5.53 -20.68 29.70
C SER A 77 -4.14 -20.65 30.36
N ASP A 78 -4.01 -21.18 31.58
CA ASP A 78 -2.72 -21.15 32.32
C ASP A 78 -1.61 -21.97 31.66
N ALA A 79 -1.98 -23.04 30.94
CA ALA A 79 -1.05 -23.82 30.14
C ALA A 79 -0.50 -23.00 28.96
N PHE A 80 -1.36 -22.23 28.29
CA PHE A 80 -0.96 -21.28 27.24
C PHE A 80 0.00 -20.23 27.79
N LYS A 81 -0.35 -19.63 28.94
CA LYS A 81 0.49 -18.61 29.60
C LYS A 81 1.90 -19.14 29.86
N LYS A 82 2.07 -20.39 30.29
CA LYS A 82 3.42 -20.98 30.50
C LYS A 82 4.23 -21.09 29.20
N VAL A 83 3.67 -21.72 28.16
CA VAL A 83 4.35 -21.88 26.87
C VAL A 83 4.66 -20.53 26.21
N GLN A 84 3.73 -19.58 26.34
CA GLN A 84 3.91 -18.20 25.90
C GLN A 84 5.10 -17.54 26.61
N GLN A 85 5.17 -17.63 27.94
CA GLN A 85 6.25 -17.04 28.73
C GLN A 85 7.62 -17.66 28.39
N GLU A 86 7.69 -18.98 28.19
CA GLU A 86 8.93 -19.65 27.77
C GLU A 86 9.38 -19.18 26.37
N THR A 87 8.44 -19.07 25.43
CA THR A 87 8.70 -18.57 24.08
C THR A 87 9.18 -17.13 24.12
N PHE A 88 8.52 -16.28 24.91
CA PHE A 88 8.88 -14.87 25.04
C PHE A 88 10.24 -14.69 25.71
N LYS A 89 10.55 -15.44 26.77
CA LYS A 89 11.87 -15.42 27.41
C LYS A 89 12.98 -15.75 26.42
N LYS A 90 12.76 -16.75 25.55
CA LYS A 90 13.72 -17.11 24.49
C LYS A 90 13.87 -16.01 23.43
N VAL A 91 12.78 -15.40 22.98
CA VAL A 91 12.87 -14.30 22.00
C VAL A 91 13.52 -13.06 22.62
N LEU A 92 13.15 -12.72 23.85
CA LEU A 92 13.65 -11.55 24.57
C LEU A 92 15.16 -11.62 24.83
N SER A 93 15.74 -12.81 25.05
CA SER A 93 17.20 -12.96 25.20
C SER A 93 17.98 -12.73 23.90
N GLU A 94 17.32 -12.84 22.74
CA GLU A 94 17.94 -12.62 21.43
C GLU A 94 17.83 -11.18 20.93
N VAL A 95 16.80 -10.43 21.38
CA VAL A 95 16.48 -9.09 20.87
C VAL A 95 17.11 -7.95 21.67
N ASP A 96 17.21 -6.79 21.02
CA ASP A 96 17.82 -5.60 21.59
C ASP A 96 16.74 -4.60 22.06
N ILE A 97 15.58 -4.58 21.40
CA ILE A 97 14.44 -3.71 21.72
C ILE A 97 13.18 -4.56 21.88
N ALA A 98 12.41 -4.32 22.94
CA ALA A 98 11.06 -4.87 23.11
C ALA A 98 10.05 -3.73 23.23
N ILE A 99 8.94 -3.80 22.48
CA ILE A 99 7.84 -2.83 22.53
C ILE A 99 6.56 -3.58 22.87
N SER A 100 5.96 -3.31 24.02
CA SER A 100 4.75 -3.98 24.47
C SER A 100 3.54 -3.05 24.44
N THR A 101 2.46 -3.51 23.81
CA THR A 101 1.24 -2.73 23.57
C THR A 101 -0.03 -3.50 23.90
N ALA A 102 0.06 -4.60 24.66
CA ALA A 102 -1.08 -5.44 24.94
C ALA A 102 -1.95 -4.81 26.03
N ALA A 103 -3.17 -4.43 25.69
CA ALA A 103 -4.15 -3.86 26.60
C ALA A 103 -5.51 -4.53 26.40
N ILE A 104 -6.20 -4.83 27.50
CA ILE A 104 -7.55 -5.40 27.49
C ILE A 104 -8.50 -4.36 28.07
N PRO A 105 -9.51 -3.88 27.33
CA PRO A 105 -10.45 -2.88 27.83
C PRO A 105 -11.12 -3.32 29.15
N GLY A 106 -11.11 -2.42 30.14
CA GLY A 106 -11.75 -2.64 31.44
C GLY A 106 -11.02 -3.62 32.38
N ARG A 107 -9.80 -4.05 32.04
CA ARG A 107 -8.97 -4.95 32.87
C ARG A 107 -7.53 -4.44 32.98
N PRO A 108 -6.77 -4.89 34.00
CA PRO A 108 -5.33 -4.70 34.04
C PRO A 108 -4.65 -5.27 32.79
N SER A 109 -3.53 -4.67 32.40
CA SER A 109 -2.73 -5.12 31.27
C SER A 109 -2.12 -6.49 31.59
N PRO A 110 -2.11 -7.43 30.63
CA PRO A 110 -1.55 -8.75 30.88
C PRO A 110 -0.03 -8.67 31.10
N LEU A 111 0.46 -9.43 32.07
CA LEU A 111 1.90 -9.59 32.30
C LEU A 111 2.49 -10.50 31.21
N LEU A 112 3.31 -9.93 30.32
CA LEU A 112 3.94 -10.65 29.19
C LEU A 112 5.46 -10.73 29.32
N ILE A 113 6.09 -9.79 30.04
CA ILE A 113 7.53 -9.73 30.24
C ILE A 113 7.80 -9.86 31.74
N THR A 114 8.12 -11.08 32.19
CA THR A 114 8.51 -11.32 33.60
C THR A 114 9.87 -10.72 33.92
N LYS A 115 10.14 -10.49 35.20
CA LYS A 115 11.46 -10.08 35.71
C LYS A 115 12.57 -11.01 35.19
N ASP A 116 12.32 -12.31 35.23
CA ASP A 116 13.21 -13.34 34.72
C ASP A 116 13.54 -13.19 33.23
N ALA A 117 12.57 -12.75 32.41
CA ALA A 117 12.80 -12.48 31.00
C ALA A 117 13.61 -11.20 30.79
N VAL A 118 13.36 -10.14 31.59
CA VAL A 118 14.19 -8.92 31.57
C VAL A 118 15.64 -9.22 31.93
N MET A 119 15.86 -10.04 32.96
CA MET A 119 17.21 -10.42 33.40
C MET A 119 17.98 -11.24 32.35
N ALA A 120 17.26 -11.93 31.45
CA ALA A 120 17.84 -12.71 30.36
C ALA A 120 18.17 -11.88 29.09
N MET A 121 17.72 -10.62 29.02
CA MET A 121 18.06 -9.73 27.91
C MET A 121 19.52 -9.29 27.98
N LYS A 122 20.07 -8.91 26.82
CA LYS A 122 21.44 -8.37 26.73
C LYS A 122 21.54 -7.04 27.50
N PRO A 123 22.68 -6.76 28.17
CA PRO A 123 22.95 -5.43 28.72
C PRO A 123 22.89 -4.37 27.61
N GLY A 124 22.23 -3.24 27.89
CA GLY A 124 21.98 -2.18 26.92
C GLY A 124 20.67 -2.32 26.14
N SER A 125 19.94 -3.43 26.29
CA SER A 125 18.62 -3.57 25.68
C SER A 125 17.60 -2.58 26.24
N VAL A 126 16.54 -2.30 25.47
CA VAL A 126 15.49 -1.33 25.83
C VAL A 126 14.11 -1.98 25.77
N ILE A 127 13.31 -1.75 26.81
CA ILE A 127 11.89 -2.10 26.85
C ILE A 127 11.06 -0.82 26.84
N VAL A 128 10.12 -0.71 25.91
CA VAL A 128 9.14 0.38 25.85
C VAL A 128 7.76 -0.20 26.12
N ASP A 129 7.22 0.11 27.30
CA ASP A 129 5.93 -0.42 27.75
C ASP A 129 4.82 0.61 27.58
N LEU A 130 4.08 0.50 26.48
CA LEU A 130 2.95 1.39 26.18
C LEU A 130 1.73 1.08 27.05
N ALA A 131 1.71 -0.06 27.73
CA ALA A 131 0.62 -0.48 28.61
C ALA A 131 0.84 -0.07 30.08
N ALA A 132 1.86 0.76 30.37
CA ALA A 132 2.21 1.19 31.73
C ALA A 132 1.01 1.75 32.52
N ILE A 133 0.12 2.52 31.87
CA ILE A 133 -1.07 3.10 32.50
C ILE A 133 -2.06 2.05 33.03
N GLY A 134 -2.10 0.87 32.40
CA GLY A 134 -2.94 -0.25 32.80
C GLY A 134 -2.25 -1.26 33.70
N GLY A 135 -1.11 -0.91 34.31
CA GLY A 135 -0.29 -1.80 35.14
C GLY A 135 0.98 -2.32 34.45
N GLY A 136 1.13 -2.11 33.13
CA GLY A 136 2.30 -2.54 32.35
C GLY A 136 2.22 -3.99 31.87
N ASN A 137 2.87 -4.27 30.73
CA ASN A 137 3.11 -5.63 30.29
C ASN A 137 4.42 -6.20 30.85
N CYS A 138 5.31 -5.35 31.38
CA CYS A 138 6.55 -5.76 32.03
C CYS A 138 6.45 -5.63 33.55
N GLU A 139 6.86 -6.69 34.26
CA GLU A 139 6.83 -6.77 35.73
C GLU A 139 7.60 -5.63 36.41
N LEU A 140 8.66 -5.15 35.75
CA LEU A 140 9.55 -4.12 36.24
C LEU A 140 9.15 -2.72 35.77
N THR A 141 8.04 -2.54 35.06
CA THR A 141 7.59 -1.22 34.60
C THR A 141 7.23 -0.33 35.79
N LYS A 142 7.79 0.89 35.81
CA LYS A 142 7.39 1.96 36.73
C LYS A 142 6.69 3.06 35.94
N LEU A 143 5.47 3.40 36.37
CA LEU A 143 4.63 4.37 35.67
C LEU A 143 5.31 5.75 35.63
N ASN A 144 5.38 6.34 34.44
CA ASN A 144 5.99 7.64 34.16
C ASN A 144 7.49 7.75 34.44
N GLU A 145 8.19 6.63 34.57
CA GLU A 145 9.62 6.61 34.80
C GLU A 145 10.38 6.00 33.61
N THR A 146 11.66 6.36 33.53
CA THR A 146 12.66 5.65 32.74
C THR A 146 13.83 5.35 33.65
N TYR A 147 14.20 4.07 33.75
CA TYR A 147 15.31 3.66 34.59
C TYR A 147 16.00 2.43 34.00
N THR A 148 17.23 2.20 34.42
CA THR A 148 18.03 1.04 34.02
C THR A 148 18.07 0.04 35.17
N THR A 149 17.82 -1.23 34.86
CA THR A 149 17.88 -2.35 35.81
C THR A 149 19.33 -2.71 36.14
N ASP A 150 19.54 -3.52 37.17
CA ASP A 150 20.88 -3.98 37.60
C ASP A 150 21.64 -4.76 36.50
N ASN A 151 20.92 -5.44 35.60
CA ASN A 151 21.51 -6.14 34.44
C ASN A 151 21.70 -5.25 33.20
N GLY A 152 21.47 -3.93 33.32
CA GLY A 152 21.73 -2.96 32.26
C GLY A 152 20.62 -2.79 31.22
N VAL A 153 19.40 -3.25 31.48
CA VAL A 153 18.24 -3.06 30.57
C VAL A 153 17.52 -1.77 30.93
N THR A 154 17.24 -0.92 29.95
CA THR A 154 16.50 0.33 30.19
C THR A 154 15.01 0.12 29.94
N ILE A 155 14.17 0.47 30.91
CA ILE A 155 12.71 0.33 30.83
C ILE A 155 12.07 1.71 30.77
N ILE A 156 11.20 1.93 29.79
CA ILE A 156 10.48 3.18 29.55
C ILE A 156 8.98 2.94 29.74
N GLY A 157 8.38 3.58 30.76
CA GLY A 157 6.99 3.37 31.17
C GLY A 157 6.11 4.63 31.16
N PHE A 158 6.28 5.53 30.19
CA PHE A 158 5.50 6.77 30.14
C PHE A 158 4.02 6.53 29.77
N ALA A 159 3.10 7.08 30.57
CA ALA A 159 1.67 6.98 30.31
C ALA A 159 1.20 7.89 29.17
N ASN A 160 1.90 8.99 28.93
CA ASN A 160 1.49 10.08 28.04
C ASN A 160 2.41 10.21 26.81
N LEU A 161 2.81 9.11 26.18
CA LEU A 161 3.67 9.14 25.00
C LEU A 161 3.18 10.08 23.87
N PRO A 162 1.87 10.18 23.56
CA PRO A 162 1.39 11.15 22.55
C PRO A 162 1.74 12.60 22.88
N ALA A 163 1.80 12.98 24.16
CA ALA A 163 2.15 14.34 24.59
C ALA A 163 3.62 14.69 24.26
N ARG A 164 4.47 13.69 24.02
CA ARG A 164 5.87 13.89 23.59
C ARG A 164 6.00 14.18 22.09
N MET A 165 4.91 14.08 21.34
CA MET A 165 4.77 14.54 19.96
C MET A 165 3.56 15.46 19.85
N ALA A 166 3.54 16.51 20.68
CA ALA A 166 2.37 17.36 20.91
C ALA A 166 1.80 17.96 19.62
N GLU A 167 2.63 18.43 18.70
CA GLU A 167 2.18 19.02 17.43
C GLU A 167 1.34 18.03 16.60
N GLN A 168 1.85 16.82 16.37
CA GLN A 168 1.20 15.79 15.58
C GLN A 168 -0.03 15.24 16.31
N ALA A 169 0.07 15.03 17.63
CA ALA A 169 -1.07 14.62 18.44
C ALA A 169 -2.21 15.65 18.39
N SER A 170 -1.89 16.94 18.53
CA SER A 170 -2.86 18.04 18.42
C SER A 170 -3.48 18.13 17.04
N ALA A 171 -2.68 18.04 15.96
CA ALA A 171 -3.17 18.09 14.59
C ALA A 171 -4.13 16.93 14.28
N MET A 172 -3.76 15.70 14.63
CA MET A 172 -4.63 14.52 14.41
C MET A 172 -5.89 14.57 15.27
N TYR A 173 -5.79 15.00 16.53
CA TYR A 173 -6.94 15.15 17.41
C TYR A 173 -7.90 16.24 16.89
N ALA A 174 -7.38 17.40 16.48
CA ALA A 174 -8.17 18.47 15.89
C ALA A 174 -8.88 18.01 14.61
N GLN A 175 -8.21 17.24 13.76
CA GLN A 175 -8.83 16.67 12.55
C GLN A 175 -9.94 15.68 12.90
N ASN A 176 -9.75 14.82 13.91
CA ASN A 176 -10.79 13.91 14.40
C ASN A 176 -12.01 14.68 14.93
N MET A 177 -11.79 15.75 15.70
CA MET A 177 -12.87 16.62 16.17
C MET A 177 -13.58 17.31 15.01
N ALA A 178 -12.86 17.85 14.03
CA ALA A 178 -13.46 18.47 12.85
C ALA A 178 -14.28 17.46 12.02
N ASN A 179 -13.80 16.23 11.87
CA ASN A 179 -14.53 15.16 11.20
C ASN A 179 -15.80 14.77 11.97
N LEU A 180 -15.72 14.65 13.30
CA LEU A 180 -16.88 14.38 14.14
C LEU A 180 -17.92 15.49 14.03
N LEU A 181 -17.49 16.75 14.12
CA LEU A 181 -18.37 17.90 13.94
C LEU A 181 -19.06 17.81 12.57
N ARG A 182 -18.30 17.60 11.48
CA ARG A 182 -18.85 17.48 10.11
C ARG A 182 -19.83 16.33 9.96
N HIS A 183 -19.55 15.18 10.59
CA HIS A 183 -20.44 14.01 10.58
C HIS A 183 -21.78 14.34 11.21
N VAL A 184 -21.77 15.01 12.38
CA VAL A 184 -22.99 15.41 13.09
C VAL A 184 -23.70 16.59 12.38
N HIS A 185 -22.96 17.55 11.82
CA HIS A 185 -23.52 18.73 11.13
C HIS A 185 -23.63 18.52 9.59
N ALA A 186 -24.57 17.72 9.12
CA ALA A 186 -24.82 17.66 7.67
C ALA A 186 -25.31 19.03 7.15
N LYS A 187 -24.49 19.72 6.32
CA LYS A 187 -24.82 20.94 5.53
C LYS A 187 -24.71 22.32 6.22
N GLY A 188 -23.62 22.57 6.95
CA GLY A 188 -23.02 23.91 7.05
C GLY A 188 -23.64 24.91 8.04
N LYS A 189 -24.61 24.52 8.87
CA LYS A 189 -25.14 25.37 9.95
C LYS A 189 -24.72 24.83 11.32
N ALA A 190 -23.89 25.59 12.04
CA ALA A 190 -23.43 25.23 13.39
C ALA A 190 -24.61 24.99 14.36
N ALA A 191 -25.71 25.74 14.20
CA ALA A 191 -26.92 25.60 15.00
C ALA A 191 -27.59 24.22 14.89
N ALA A 192 -27.29 23.43 13.85
CA ALA A 192 -27.85 22.10 13.66
C ALA A 192 -27.16 21.00 14.49
N PHE A 193 -26.01 21.28 15.11
CA PHE A 193 -25.22 20.28 15.81
C PHE A 193 -25.99 19.62 16.97
N ILE A 194 -26.48 20.42 17.92
CA ILE A 194 -27.24 19.90 19.07
C ILE A 194 -28.57 19.25 18.66
N PRO A 195 -29.39 19.86 17.77
CA PRO A 195 -30.60 19.21 17.26
C PRO A 195 -30.35 17.86 16.59
N ASN A 196 -29.28 17.72 15.78
CA ASN A 196 -28.97 16.46 15.11
C ASN A 196 -28.53 15.38 16.10
N LEU A 197 -27.70 15.76 17.07
CA LEU A 197 -27.22 14.87 18.13
C LEU A 197 -28.39 14.35 18.97
N TYR A 198 -29.33 15.22 19.36
CA TYR A 198 -30.53 14.83 20.10
C TYR A 198 -31.53 14.08 19.23
N GLY A 199 -31.68 14.44 17.97
CA GLY A 199 -32.51 13.70 17.01
C GLY A 199 -32.04 12.26 16.84
N ALA A 200 -30.72 12.02 16.75
CA ALA A 200 -30.16 10.67 16.70
C ALA A 200 -30.41 9.88 18.00
N LEU A 201 -30.42 10.53 19.16
CA LEU A 201 -30.79 9.88 20.43
C LEU A 201 -32.28 9.53 20.47
N ASP A 202 -33.14 10.45 20.04
CA ASP A 202 -34.60 10.32 20.07
C ASP A 202 -35.08 9.25 19.07
N GLN A 203 -34.33 9.00 17.99
CA GLN A 203 -34.56 7.93 17.02
C GLN A 203 -34.20 6.52 17.54
N GLY A 204 -33.65 6.39 18.76
CA GLY A 204 -33.34 5.09 19.34
C GLY A 204 -32.41 4.27 18.43
N GLU A 205 -32.74 3.00 18.19
CA GLU A 205 -31.92 2.08 17.38
C GLU A 205 -31.69 2.50 15.93
N GLU A 206 -32.59 3.30 15.36
CA GLU A 206 -32.48 3.80 13.98
C GLU A 206 -31.58 5.04 13.86
N GLY A 207 -31.29 5.69 14.99
CA GLY A 207 -30.43 6.86 15.04
C GLY A 207 -28.95 6.51 14.80
N ASP A 208 -28.21 7.47 14.24
CA ASP A 208 -26.78 7.33 13.94
C ASP A 208 -25.98 6.84 15.17
N ILE A 209 -25.32 5.70 15.02
CA ILE A 209 -24.60 5.04 16.11
C ILE A 209 -23.47 5.92 16.66
N VAL A 210 -22.76 6.67 15.80
CA VAL A 210 -21.67 7.53 16.23
C VAL A 210 -22.19 8.61 17.18
N SER A 211 -23.28 9.28 16.78
CA SER A 211 -23.93 10.31 17.59
C SER A 211 -24.49 9.75 18.90
N ARG A 212 -25.03 8.53 18.89
CA ARG A 212 -25.56 7.88 20.11
C ARG A 212 -24.47 7.37 21.06
N SER A 213 -23.33 6.93 20.53
CA SER A 213 -22.24 6.35 21.33
C SER A 213 -21.38 7.40 22.06
N ILE A 214 -21.33 8.64 21.57
CA ILE A 214 -20.51 9.72 22.17
C ILE A 214 -21.24 10.53 23.25
N VAL A 215 -22.58 10.47 23.31
CA VAL A 215 -23.35 11.28 24.27
C VAL A 215 -23.52 10.53 25.57
N CYS A 216 -22.82 10.99 26.60
CA CYS A 216 -22.93 10.42 27.95
C CYS A 216 -24.06 11.03 28.78
N CYS A 217 -24.51 12.25 28.45
CA CYS A 217 -25.58 12.94 29.18
C CYS A 217 -26.40 13.88 28.29
N LYS A 218 -27.70 14.00 28.55
CA LYS A 218 -28.63 14.95 27.92
C LYS A 218 -29.30 15.78 29.01
N SER A 219 -29.09 17.10 28.99
CA SER A 219 -29.66 18.04 29.98
C SER A 219 -29.40 17.65 31.45
N GLY A 220 -28.20 17.17 31.75
CA GLY A 220 -27.80 16.76 33.10
C GLY A 220 -28.21 15.33 33.48
N ASN A 221 -29.04 14.65 32.68
CA ASN A 221 -29.41 13.26 32.91
C ASN A 221 -28.44 12.31 32.16
N PRO A 222 -27.95 11.24 32.80
CA PRO A 222 -27.12 10.24 32.13
C PRO A 222 -27.91 9.54 31.03
N VAL A 223 -27.27 9.33 29.89
CA VAL A 223 -27.82 8.56 28.78
C VAL A 223 -27.20 7.17 28.81
N ALA A 224 -28.03 6.13 28.71
CA ALA A 224 -27.52 4.77 28.63
C ALA A 224 -26.72 4.59 27.34
N MET A 225 -25.46 4.18 27.46
CA MET A 225 -24.61 3.92 26.32
C MET A 225 -25.25 2.78 25.49
N PRO A 226 -25.40 2.92 24.16
CA PRO A 226 -25.91 1.83 23.34
C PRO A 226 -25.03 0.58 23.55
N PRO A 227 -25.62 -0.63 23.60
CA PRO A 227 -24.83 -1.85 23.71
C PRO A 227 -23.80 -1.88 22.57
N PRO A 228 -22.58 -2.38 22.81
CA PRO A 228 -21.59 -2.48 21.75
C PRO A 228 -22.23 -3.21 20.57
N PRO A 229 -22.09 -2.71 19.33
CA PRO A 229 -22.63 -3.38 18.18
C PRO A 229 -22.14 -4.82 18.23
N GLN A 230 -23.08 -5.79 18.19
CA GLN A 230 -22.68 -7.19 18.12
C GLN A 230 -21.72 -7.29 16.95
N PRO A 231 -20.55 -7.94 17.12
CA PRO A 231 -19.64 -8.13 16.00
C PRO A 231 -20.50 -8.66 14.87
N THR A 232 -20.56 -7.92 13.77
CA THR A 232 -21.19 -8.43 12.56
C THR A 232 -20.59 -9.81 12.41
N PRO A 233 -21.40 -10.89 12.36
CA PRO A 233 -20.85 -12.23 12.20
C PRO A 233 -19.80 -12.09 11.12
N ILE A 234 -18.56 -12.47 11.42
CA ILE A 234 -17.49 -12.41 10.43
C ILE A 234 -18.11 -13.12 9.25
N LYS A 235 -18.58 -12.36 8.24
CA LYS A 235 -18.89 -12.93 6.95
C LYS A 235 -17.54 -13.53 6.65
N PRO A 236 -17.43 -14.87 6.61
CA PRO A 236 -16.15 -15.50 6.35
C PRO A 236 -15.62 -14.72 5.18
N LYS A 237 -14.49 -14.02 5.36
CA LYS A 237 -13.79 -13.42 4.23
C LYS A 237 -13.81 -14.56 3.23
N PRO A 238 -14.51 -14.44 2.09
CA PRO A 238 -14.60 -15.58 1.19
C PRO A 238 -13.15 -15.93 0.96
N VAL A 239 -12.75 -17.08 1.51
CA VAL A 239 -11.40 -17.58 1.40
C VAL A 239 -11.17 -17.46 -0.08
N SER A 240 -10.23 -16.61 -0.49
CA SER A 240 -10.05 -16.35 -1.91
C SER A 240 -10.00 -17.73 -2.55
N ALA A 241 -10.73 -17.95 -3.65
CA ALA A 241 -10.82 -19.28 -4.25
C ALA A 241 -9.43 -19.90 -4.53
N GLN A 242 -8.39 -19.06 -4.50
CA GLN A 242 -6.97 -19.39 -4.57
C GLN A 242 -6.41 -20.15 -3.35
N GLU A 243 -6.96 -20.01 -2.14
CA GLU A 243 -6.40 -20.63 -0.93
C GLU A 243 -6.97 -22.02 -0.63
N GLN A 244 -8.23 -22.27 -0.99
CA GLN A 244 -8.80 -23.63 -0.98
C GLN A 244 -8.21 -24.50 -2.10
N ALA A 245 -7.84 -23.92 -3.24
CA ALA A 245 -7.27 -24.67 -4.37
C ALA A 245 -5.88 -25.27 -4.08
N LYS A 246 -5.12 -24.71 -3.14
CA LYS A 246 -3.75 -25.19 -2.84
C LYS A 246 -3.69 -26.42 -1.93
N LYS A 247 -4.78 -26.83 -1.27
CA LYS A 247 -4.76 -28.00 -0.35
C LYS A 247 -5.34 -29.30 -0.94
N THR A 248 -5.82 -29.30 -2.18
CA THR A 248 -6.43 -30.49 -2.82
C THR A 248 -6.09 -30.62 -4.31
N ALA A 249 -4.95 -30.05 -4.77
CA ALA A 249 -4.52 -30.25 -6.15
C ALA A 249 -3.73 -31.56 -6.29
N ASN A 250 -4.36 -32.59 -6.86
CA ASN A 250 -3.67 -33.80 -7.30
C ASN A 250 -2.62 -33.41 -8.36
N PRO A 251 -1.33 -33.76 -8.20
CA PRO A 251 -0.26 -33.41 -9.14
C PRO A 251 -0.59 -33.77 -10.60
N PHE A 252 -1.30 -34.87 -10.82
CA PHE A 252 -1.73 -35.28 -12.16
C PHE A 252 -2.76 -34.32 -12.76
N ASN A 253 -3.76 -33.89 -12.00
CA ASN A 253 -4.78 -32.96 -12.48
C ASN A 253 -4.19 -31.58 -12.78
N THR A 254 -3.22 -31.13 -11.98
CA THR A 254 -2.49 -29.88 -12.25
C THR A 254 -1.64 -29.97 -13.53
N ALA A 255 -0.97 -31.10 -13.75
CA ALA A 255 -0.22 -31.35 -14.99
C ALA A 255 -1.15 -31.42 -16.21
N LEU A 256 -2.30 -32.08 -16.10
CA LEU A 256 -3.27 -32.20 -17.19
C LEU A 256 -3.90 -30.85 -17.55
N ILE A 257 -4.30 -30.05 -16.56
CA ILE A 257 -4.87 -28.72 -16.77
C ILE A 257 -3.82 -27.79 -17.43
N SER A 258 -2.58 -27.78 -16.93
CA SER A 258 -1.52 -26.95 -17.51
C SER A 258 -1.18 -27.36 -18.95
N ALA A 259 -1.10 -28.66 -19.24
CA ALA A 259 -0.90 -29.17 -20.60
C ALA A 259 -2.06 -28.79 -21.53
N THR A 260 -3.30 -28.83 -21.04
CA THR A 260 -4.49 -28.49 -21.83
C THR A 260 -4.54 -27.00 -22.16
N VAL A 261 -4.27 -26.14 -21.17
CA VAL A 261 -4.19 -24.68 -21.36
C VAL A 261 -3.06 -24.30 -22.33
N LEU A 262 -1.89 -24.93 -22.20
CA LEU A 262 -0.77 -24.69 -23.12
C LEU A 262 -1.12 -25.13 -24.55
N THR A 263 -1.68 -26.33 -24.71
CA THR A 263 -2.08 -26.87 -26.02
C THR A 263 -3.12 -25.96 -26.68
N PHE A 264 -4.15 -25.54 -25.93
CA PHE A 264 -5.17 -24.63 -26.44
C PHE A 264 -4.57 -23.28 -26.86
N THR A 265 -3.68 -22.71 -26.04
CA THR A 265 -3.01 -21.44 -26.36
C THR A 265 -2.14 -21.55 -27.62
N CYS A 266 -1.37 -22.64 -27.76
CA CYS A 266 -0.58 -22.90 -28.96
C CYS A 266 -1.46 -23.07 -30.21
N CYS A 267 -2.57 -23.79 -30.12
CA CYS A 267 -3.53 -23.92 -31.22
C CYS A 267 -4.12 -22.57 -31.63
N CYS A 268 -4.53 -21.73 -30.66
CA CYS A 268 -5.00 -20.37 -30.96
C CYS A 268 -3.92 -19.52 -31.64
N MET A 269 -2.67 -19.59 -31.17
CA MET A 269 -1.56 -18.84 -31.78
C MET A 269 -1.26 -19.28 -33.21
N VAL A 270 -1.32 -20.59 -33.50
CA VAL A 270 -1.16 -21.12 -34.87
C VAL A 270 -2.34 -20.68 -35.75
N GLY A 271 -3.57 -20.72 -35.23
CA GLY A 271 -4.76 -20.28 -35.96
C GLY A 271 -4.75 -18.79 -36.32
N LEU A 272 -4.18 -17.93 -35.46
CA LEU A 272 -3.98 -16.50 -35.78
C LEU A 272 -3.01 -16.26 -36.96
N GLY A 273 -2.23 -17.26 -37.37
CA GLY A 273 -1.39 -17.18 -38.56
C GLY A 273 -2.16 -17.20 -39.87
N GLU A 274 -3.41 -17.65 -39.86
CA GLU A 274 -4.26 -17.64 -41.05
C GLU A 274 -4.76 -16.23 -41.35
N GLY A 275 -4.36 -15.67 -42.51
CA GLY A 275 -4.77 -14.33 -42.94
C GLY A 275 -3.98 -13.16 -42.34
N VAL A 276 -2.96 -13.41 -41.52
CA VAL A 276 -2.09 -12.37 -40.91
C VAL A 276 -0.65 -12.55 -41.36
N SER A 277 0.03 -11.44 -41.71
CA SER A 277 1.46 -11.48 -42.02
C SER A 277 2.27 -11.97 -40.81
N THR A 278 3.19 -12.92 -41.03
CA THR A 278 4.09 -13.44 -39.99
C THR A 278 4.84 -12.31 -39.27
N SER A 279 5.22 -11.25 -39.97
CA SER A 279 5.87 -10.08 -39.38
C SER A 279 4.97 -9.32 -38.40
N LEU A 280 3.67 -9.19 -38.69
CA LEU A 280 2.71 -8.54 -37.79
C LEU A 280 2.44 -9.41 -36.57
N LEU A 281 2.28 -10.73 -36.77
CA LEU A 281 2.07 -11.68 -35.69
C LEU A 281 3.27 -11.73 -34.73
N SER A 282 4.49 -11.80 -35.25
CA SER A 282 5.72 -11.75 -34.43
C SER A 282 5.84 -10.44 -33.66
N THR A 283 5.53 -9.30 -34.30
CA THR A 283 5.56 -7.99 -33.64
C THR A 283 4.53 -7.91 -32.52
N PHE A 284 3.31 -8.39 -32.74
CA PHE A 284 2.25 -8.43 -31.74
C PHE A 284 2.62 -9.28 -30.52
N LEU A 285 3.15 -10.50 -30.74
CA LEU A 285 3.55 -11.40 -29.67
C LEU A 285 4.71 -10.84 -28.83
N LEU A 286 5.75 -10.31 -29.49
CA LEU A 286 6.89 -9.72 -28.79
C LEU A 286 6.52 -8.43 -28.05
N ALA A 287 5.66 -7.58 -28.65
CA ALA A 287 5.14 -6.39 -28.00
C ALA A 287 4.27 -6.75 -26.78
N GLY A 288 3.47 -7.82 -26.87
CA GLY A 288 2.69 -8.34 -25.74
C GLY A 288 3.57 -8.82 -24.59
N ALA A 289 4.64 -9.58 -24.89
CA ALA A 289 5.61 -10.03 -23.89
C ALA A 289 6.37 -8.86 -23.25
N ALA A 290 6.82 -7.89 -24.06
CA ALA A 290 7.47 -6.68 -23.58
C ALA A 290 6.52 -5.83 -22.70
N GLY A 291 5.26 -5.70 -23.10
CA GLY A 291 4.23 -5.00 -22.32
C GLY A 291 3.94 -5.68 -20.98
N TYR A 292 3.84 -7.01 -20.96
CA TYR A 292 3.68 -7.79 -19.73
C TYR A 292 4.82 -7.51 -18.74
N GLN A 293 6.07 -7.60 -19.21
CA GLN A 293 7.25 -7.37 -18.37
C GLN A 293 7.34 -5.90 -17.90
N ALA A 294 7.02 -4.95 -18.78
CA ALA A 294 7.06 -3.53 -18.47
C ALA A 294 6.06 -3.14 -17.38
N VAL A 295 4.83 -3.68 -17.42
CA VAL A 295 3.79 -3.41 -16.41
C VAL A 295 4.11 -4.07 -15.07
N TRP A 296 4.64 -5.29 -15.07
CA TRP A 296 5.06 -5.97 -13.84
C TRP A 296 6.19 -5.26 -13.10
N GLY A 297 7.03 -4.51 -13.82
CA GLY A 297 8.13 -3.74 -13.24
C GLY A 297 7.71 -2.43 -12.58
N VAL A 298 6.44 -2.02 -12.67
CA VAL A 298 5.96 -0.72 -12.16
C VAL A 298 5.88 -0.72 -10.63
N ALA A 299 6.36 0.35 -9.99
CA ALA A 299 6.24 0.49 -8.54
C ALA A 299 4.77 0.59 -8.12
N HIS A 300 4.37 -0.08 -7.04
CA HIS A 300 2.97 -0.13 -6.60
C HIS A 300 2.35 1.25 -6.34
N ALA A 301 3.15 2.21 -5.87
CA ALA A 301 2.72 3.60 -5.65
C ALA A 301 2.45 4.38 -6.96
N LEU A 302 2.87 3.85 -8.10
CA LEU A 302 2.75 4.47 -9.43
C LEU A 302 1.66 3.82 -10.31
N HIS A 303 0.81 2.94 -9.77
CA HIS A 303 -0.29 2.35 -10.55
C HIS A 303 -1.30 3.39 -11.05
N THR A 304 -1.62 4.42 -10.27
CA THR A 304 -2.53 5.48 -10.75
C THR A 304 -1.89 6.33 -11.86
N PRO A 305 -0.63 6.79 -11.72
CA PRO A 305 0.10 7.37 -12.85
C PRO A 305 0.22 6.44 -14.07
N LEU A 306 0.43 5.14 -13.87
CA LEU A 306 0.45 4.14 -14.96
C LEU A 306 -0.85 4.15 -15.75
N MET A 307 -2.01 4.14 -15.09
CA MET A 307 -3.31 4.24 -15.75
C MET A 307 -3.46 5.52 -16.58
N SER A 308 -2.93 6.64 -16.09
CA SER A 308 -2.96 7.91 -16.82
C SER A 308 -2.02 7.89 -18.03
N VAL A 309 -0.81 7.31 -17.91
CA VAL A 309 0.15 7.18 -19.01
C VAL A 309 -0.37 6.22 -20.09
N THR A 310 -0.95 5.08 -19.72
CA THR A 310 -1.54 4.15 -20.70
C THR A 310 -2.75 4.77 -21.41
N ASN A 311 -3.54 5.59 -20.71
CA ASN A 311 -4.62 6.35 -21.33
C ASN A 311 -4.10 7.43 -22.29
N ALA A 312 -2.97 8.08 -21.99
CA ALA A 312 -2.35 9.02 -22.92
C ALA A 312 -1.84 8.30 -24.19
N ILE A 313 -1.18 7.16 -24.02
CA ILE A 313 -0.62 6.34 -25.13
C ILE A 313 -1.75 5.72 -25.98
N SER A 314 -2.88 5.33 -25.40
CA SER A 314 -4.02 4.79 -26.16
C SER A 314 -4.61 5.80 -27.15
N GLY A 315 -4.36 7.10 -26.94
CA GLY A 315 -4.65 8.14 -27.92
C GLY A 315 -3.90 8.01 -29.26
N MET A 316 -2.98 7.04 -29.42
CA MET A 316 -2.39 6.70 -30.73
C MET A 316 -3.42 6.24 -31.78
N THR A 317 -4.68 6.04 -31.41
CA THR A 317 -5.81 5.94 -32.37
C THR A 317 -5.85 7.11 -33.37
N ALA A 318 -5.26 8.26 -33.02
CA ALA A 318 -5.07 9.39 -33.94
C ALA A 318 -4.35 8.99 -35.25
N ILE A 319 -3.40 8.04 -35.20
CA ILE A 319 -2.66 7.57 -36.38
C ILE A 319 -3.61 6.95 -37.41
N GLY A 320 -4.58 6.15 -36.96
CA GLY A 320 -5.59 5.57 -37.84
C GLY A 320 -6.46 6.64 -38.51
N GLY A 321 -6.82 7.68 -37.76
CA GLY A 321 -7.54 8.84 -38.29
C GLY A 321 -6.73 9.63 -39.31
N LEU A 322 -5.45 9.92 -39.03
CA LEU A 322 -4.54 10.62 -39.95
C LEU A 322 -4.39 9.87 -41.29
N LEU A 323 -4.17 8.55 -41.22
CA LEU A 323 -4.05 7.72 -42.43
C LEU A 323 -5.35 7.68 -43.24
N LEU A 324 -6.51 7.72 -42.60
CA LEU A 324 -7.82 7.73 -43.27
C LEU A 324 -8.16 9.09 -43.88
N LEU A 325 -7.69 10.19 -43.29
CA LEU A 325 -7.86 11.53 -43.85
C LEU A 325 -7.11 11.68 -45.18
N ASP A 326 -5.90 11.14 -45.26
CA ASP A 326 -5.08 11.18 -46.49
C ASP A 326 -5.59 10.22 -47.58
N ARG A 327 -5.97 8.99 -47.19
CA ARG A 327 -6.24 7.92 -48.17
C ARG A 327 -7.69 7.75 -48.60
N SER A 328 -8.65 8.32 -47.87
CA SER A 328 -10.07 8.13 -48.19
C SER A 328 -10.57 9.16 -49.20
N SER A 329 -11.32 8.70 -50.20
CA SER A 329 -12.03 9.56 -51.16
C SER A 329 -13.47 9.91 -50.73
N SER A 330 -13.97 9.31 -49.65
CA SER A 330 -15.32 9.54 -49.15
C SER A 330 -15.34 10.64 -48.10
N TRP A 331 -16.10 11.71 -48.37
CA TRP A 331 -16.35 12.79 -47.42
C TRP A 331 -16.78 12.30 -46.03
N PHE A 332 -17.66 11.28 -45.98
CA PHE A 332 -18.16 10.75 -44.72
C PHE A 332 -17.07 10.05 -43.91
N ALA A 333 -16.19 9.29 -44.57
CA ALA A 333 -15.07 8.63 -43.92
C ALA A 333 -14.02 9.64 -43.44
N GLN A 334 -13.74 10.69 -44.21
CA GLN A 334 -12.87 11.79 -43.80
C GLN A 334 -13.44 12.54 -42.58
N PHE A 335 -14.76 12.78 -42.55
CA PHE A 335 -15.42 13.41 -41.41
C PHE A 335 -15.30 12.56 -40.13
N LEU A 336 -15.52 11.25 -40.21
CA LEU A 336 -15.33 10.35 -39.06
C LEU A 336 -13.86 10.28 -38.63
N ALA A 337 -12.93 10.28 -39.59
CA ALA A 337 -11.50 10.28 -39.32
C ALA A 337 -11.06 11.57 -38.61
N LEU A 338 -11.60 12.73 -39.00
CA LEU A 338 -11.37 14.01 -38.33
C LEU A 338 -11.84 13.97 -36.87
N ILE A 339 -13.05 13.45 -36.61
CA ILE A 339 -13.56 13.28 -35.24
C ILE A 339 -12.65 12.35 -34.44
N ALA A 340 -12.21 11.23 -35.04
CA ALA A 340 -11.32 10.30 -34.38
C ALA A 340 -9.99 10.97 -33.99
N VAL A 341 -9.40 11.80 -34.86
CA VAL A 341 -8.18 12.56 -34.55
C VAL A 341 -8.44 13.56 -33.41
N LEU A 342 -9.55 14.31 -33.44
CA LEU A 342 -9.88 15.29 -32.40
C LEU A 342 -10.06 14.65 -31.02
N VAL A 343 -10.84 13.57 -30.93
CA VAL A 343 -11.06 12.85 -29.66
C VAL A 343 -9.76 12.22 -29.16
N SER A 344 -8.96 11.66 -30.07
CA SER A 344 -7.65 11.09 -29.73
C SER A 344 -6.69 12.17 -29.21
N ALA A 345 -6.69 13.37 -29.78
CA ALA A 345 -5.86 14.49 -29.33
C ALA A 345 -6.23 14.93 -27.89
N VAL A 346 -7.53 14.97 -27.56
CA VAL A 346 -7.98 15.21 -26.18
C VAL A 346 -7.42 14.16 -25.22
N ASN A 347 -7.41 12.89 -25.63
CA ASN A 347 -6.89 11.80 -24.83
C ASN A 347 -5.37 11.89 -24.60
N ILE A 348 -4.60 12.20 -25.65
CA ILE A 348 -3.14 12.39 -25.58
C ILE A 348 -2.80 13.55 -24.64
N ILE A 349 -3.36 14.74 -24.89
CA ILE A 349 -3.03 15.95 -24.14
C ILE A 349 -3.51 15.82 -22.69
N GLY A 350 -4.76 15.41 -22.48
CA GLY A 350 -5.33 15.22 -21.16
C GLY A 350 -4.56 14.19 -20.34
N GLY A 351 -4.27 13.03 -20.94
CA GLY A 351 -3.54 11.95 -20.29
C GLY A 351 -2.14 12.38 -19.85
N PHE A 352 -1.34 13.01 -20.71
CA PHE A 352 0.00 13.45 -20.34
C PHE A 352 0.03 14.61 -19.34
N VAL A 353 -0.94 15.54 -19.42
CA VAL A 353 -1.06 16.65 -18.43
C VAL A 353 -1.41 16.09 -17.05
N VAL A 354 -2.37 15.17 -16.97
CA VAL A 354 -2.76 14.54 -15.70
C VAL A 354 -1.61 13.69 -15.15
N SER A 355 -0.96 12.87 -15.99
CA SER A 355 0.21 12.10 -15.59
C SER A 355 1.30 12.99 -15.01
N GLN A 356 1.62 14.12 -15.65
CA GLN A 356 2.63 15.05 -15.16
C GLN A 356 2.24 15.69 -13.82
N ARG A 357 0.96 16.09 -13.66
CA ARG A 357 0.47 16.65 -12.40
C ARG A 357 0.57 15.63 -11.27
N MET A 358 0.18 14.39 -11.52
CA MET A 358 0.26 13.31 -10.54
C MET A 358 1.69 13.01 -10.12
N LEU A 359 2.62 12.95 -11.07
CA LEU A 359 4.04 12.70 -10.79
C LEU A 359 4.68 13.85 -10.01
N ASN A 360 4.27 15.09 -10.26
CA ASN A 360 4.77 16.25 -9.53
C ASN A 360 4.35 16.28 -8.05
N LEU A 361 3.26 15.60 -7.67
CA LEU A 361 2.85 15.47 -6.26
C LEU A 361 3.83 14.63 -5.43
N PHE A 362 4.65 13.80 -6.08
CA PHE A 362 5.64 12.95 -5.41
C PHE A 362 7.03 13.59 -5.33
N LYS A 363 7.20 14.79 -5.90
CA LYS A 363 8.48 15.50 -5.95
C LYS A 363 8.77 16.16 -4.60
N LYS A 364 9.99 16.02 -4.08
CA LYS A 364 10.39 16.64 -2.82
C LYS A 364 10.64 18.15 -3.01
N GLU A 365 10.35 18.93 -1.98
CA GLU A 365 10.68 20.37 -1.97
C GLU A 365 12.19 20.58 -2.17
N GLY A 366 12.57 21.43 -3.11
CA GLY A 366 13.97 21.73 -3.46
C GLY A 366 14.61 20.83 -4.52
N GLU A 367 13.96 19.75 -4.95
CA GLU A 367 14.49 18.84 -5.98
C GLU A 367 14.42 19.49 -7.38
N LYS A 368 15.56 19.54 -8.10
CA LYS A 368 15.60 20.06 -9.48
C LYS A 368 15.18 18.95 -10.46
N ASP A 369 14.25 19.25 -11.36
CA ASP A 369 13.79 18.30 -12.37
C ASP A 369 14.53 18.55 -13.69
N TYR A 370 15.35 17.59 -14.08
CA TYR A 370 16.09 17.59 -15.35
C TYR A 370 15.44 16.70 -16.41
N SER A 371 14.29 16.08 -16.11
CA SER A 371 13.55 15.28 -17.09
C SER A 371 13.17 16.02 -18.38
N PRO A 372 13.00 17.36 -18.44
CA PRO A 372 12.73 18.05 -19.71
C PRO A 372 13.79 17.82 -20.80
N PHE A 373 15.05 17.51 -20.44
CA PHE A 373 16.07 17.16 -21.43
C PHE A 373 15.75 15.88 -22.20
N MET A 374 14.90 15.00 -21.66
CA MET A 374 14.43 13.78 -22.33
C MET A 374 13.47 14.07 -23.50
N LEU A 375 13.09 15.32 -23.74
CA LEU A 375 12.33 15.74 -24.92
C LEU A 375 13.22 15.99 -26.15
N LEU A 376 14.54 16.13 -25.98
CA LEU A 376 15.48 16.40 -27.09
C LEU A 376 15.40 15.37 -28.23
N PRO A 377 15.27 14.06 -27.99
CA PRO A 377 15.09 13.08 -29.07
C PRO A 377 13.86 13.35 -29.94
N GLY A 378 12.81 13.98 -29.41
CA GLY A 378 11.61 14.36 -30.18
C GLY A 378 11.89 15.41 -31.25
N LEU A 379 12.81 16.36 -30.99
CA LEU A 379 13.25 17.32 -31.99
C LEU A 379 14.00 16.63 -33.13
N VAL A 380 14.83 15.63 -32.80
CA VAL A 380 15.53 14.82 -33.80
C VAL A 380 14.52 14.06 -34.66
N PHE A 381 13.50 13.46 -34.07
CA PHE A 381 12.45 12.75 -34.82
C PHE A 381 11.72 13.68 -35.77
N LEU A 382 11.35 14.88 -35.32
CA LEU A 382 10.71 15.88 -36.17
C LEU A 382 11.57 16.25 -37.38
N ILE A 383 12.86 16.53 -37.16
CA ILE A 383 13.81 16.84 -38.24
C ILE A 383 13.93 15.68 -39.22
N VAL A 384 14.04 14.44 -38.71
CA VAL A 384 14.13 13.24 -39.55
C VAL A 384 12.86 13.05 -40.38
N CYS A 385 11.68 13.20 -39.79
CA CYS A 385 10.42 13.09 -40.53
C CYS A 385 10.32 14.12 -41.67
N LEU A 386 10.80 15.35 -41.44
CA LEU A 386 10.76 16.42 -42.45
C LEU A 386 11.84 16.29 -43.54
N THR A 387 12.99 15.68 -43.24
CA THR A 387 14.16 15.68 -44.13
C THR A 387 14.46 14.34 -44.79
N LYS A 388 13.99 13.22 -44.21
CA LYS A 388 14.36 11.85 -44.60
C LYS A 388 13.13 10.91 -44.58
N PRO A 389 12.26 10.97 -45.59
CA PRO A 389 11.05 10.14 -45.66
C PRO A 389 11.34 8.62 -45.67
N GLU A 390 12.53 8.21 -46.12
CA GLU A 390 12.96 6.81 -46.08
C GLU A 390 13.12 6.25 -44.65
N LEU A 391 13.25 7.11 -43.64
CA LEU A 391 13.42 6.74 -42.24
C LEU A 391 12.13 6.74 -41.42
N LEU A 392 10.96 7.07 -42.00
CA LEU A 392 9.70 7.18 -41.27
C LEU A 392 9.33 5.87 -40.52
N LYS A 393 9.56 4.71 -41.14
CA LYS A 393 9.35 3.40 -40.49
C LYS A 393 10.25 3.22 -39.26
N ALA A 394 11.50 3.67 -39.34
CA ALA A 394 12.43 3.61 -38.21
C ALA A 394 11.96 4.55 -37.09
N VAL A 395 11.49 5.76 -37.41
CA VAL A 395 10.93 6.68 -36.42
C VAL A 395 9.71 6.06 -35.72
N SER A 396 8.80 5.40 -36.44
CA SER A 396 7.66 4.70 -35.84
C SER A 396 8.10 3.55 -34.93
N THR A 397 9.11 2.76 -35.31
CA THR A 397 9.64 1.68 -34.47
C THR A 397 10.28 2.20 -33.19
N VAL A 398 11.12 3.24 -33.27
CA VAL A 398 11.74 3.82 -32.07
C VAL A 398 10.70 4.51 -31.20
N SER A 399 9.68 5.13 -31.81
CA SER A 399 8.54 5.70 -31.10
C SER A 399 7.77 4.66 -30.28
N ALA A 400 7.52 3.47 -30.85
CA ALA A 400 6.90 2.36 -30.13
C ALA A 400 7.76 1.88 -28.94
N LEU A 401 9.09 1.80 -29.12
CA LEU A 401 10.02 1.47 -28.04
C LEU A 401 9.99 2.52 -26.93
N LEU A 402 9.89 3.81 -27.27
CA LEU A 402 9.77 4.89 -26.28
C LEU A 402 8.44 4.83 -25.52
N CYS A 403 7.35 4.40 -26.14
CA CYS A 403 6.09 4.14 -25.44
C CYS A 403 6.21 2.96 -24.45
N ILE A 404 6.96 1.90 -24.78
CA ILE A 404 7.25 0.80 -23.85
C ILE A 404 8.16 1.29 -22.71
N ALA A 405 9.20 2.06 -23.05
CA ALA A 405 10.10 2.68 -22.08
C ALA A 405 9.37 3.69 -21.17
N ALA A 406 8.30 4.31 -21.65
CA ALA A 406 7.46 5.18 -20.85
C ALA A 406 6.87 4.43 -19.66
N ILE A 407 6.32 3.24 -19.90
CA ILE A 407 5.78 2.32 -18.88
C ILE A 407 6.91 1.81 -17.99
N GLY A 408 8.02 1.35 -18.57
CA GLY A 408 9.19 0.89 -17.82
C GLY A 408 9.80 1.98 -16.93
N GLY A 409 9.69 3.25 -17.33
CA GLY A 409 10.13 4.40 -16.55
C GLY A 409 9.37 4.59 -15.23
N LEU A 410 8.16 4.03 -15.09
CA LEU A 410 7.42 4.01 -13.82
C LEU A 410 7.89 2.92 -12.85
N ALA A 411 9.04 2.28 -13.09
CA ALA A 411 9.62 1.31 -12.16
C ALA A 411 10.09 1.93 -10.84
N THR A 412 10.48 3.21 -10.85
CA THR A 412 10.90 3.94 -9.64
C THR A 412 10.44 5.40 -9.70
N MET A 413 10.35 6.05 -8.53
CA MET A 413 9.97 7.47 -8.43
C MET A 413 10.96 8.40 -9.14
N SER A 414 12.27 8.10 -9.10
CA SER A 414 13.29 8.92 -9.74
C SER A 414 13.25 8.87 -11.26
N THR A 415 12.78 7.75 -11.83
CA THR A 415 12.67 7.56 -13.28
C THR A 415 11.31 7.92 -13.85
N ALA A 416 10.27 8.05 -13.01
CA ALA A 416 8.89 8.19 -13.45
C ALA A 416 8.64 9.44 -14.32
N ASN A 417 9.25 10.57 -13.98
CA ASN A 417 9.15 11.79 -14.79
C ASN A 417 9.80 11.63 -16.17
N SER A 418 10.97 10.99 -16.24
CA SER A 418 11.61 10.65 -17.51
C SER A 418 10.77 9.67 -18.33
N GLY A 419 10.14 8.69 -17.69
CA GLY A 419 9.18 7.79 -18.32
C GLY A 419 8.02 8.53 -18.98
N CYS A 420 7.44 9.51 -18.28
CA CYS A 420 6.39 10.37 -18.86
C CYS A 420 6.88 11.12 -20.11
N LYS A 421 8.12 11.63 -20.11
CA LYS A 421 8.71 12.29 -21.28
C LYS A 421 8.98 11.34 -22.44
N PHE A 422 9.43 10.11 -22.18
CA PHE A 422 9.56 9.09 -23.23
C PHE A 422 8.21 8.79 -23.88
N GLY A 423 7.13 8.74 -23.09
CA GLY A 423 5.78 8.58 -23.61
C GLY A 423 5.39 9.73 -24.54
N MET A 424 5.66 10.97 -24.15
CA MET A 424 5.40 12.14 -25.00
C MET A 424 6.18 12.05 -26.32
N VAL A 425 7.49 11.81 -26.26
CA VAL A 425 8.33 11.70 -27.47
C VAL A 425 7.87 10.54 -28.36
N GLY A 426 7.52 9.39 -27.78
CA GLY A 426 7.01 8.25 -28.52
C GLY A 426 5.70 8.55 -29.24
N VAL A 427 4.70 9.12 -28.55
CA VAL A 427 3.40 9.42 -29.17
C VAL A 427 3.52 10.49 -30.24
N PHE A 428 4.20 11.62 -29.96
CA PHE A 428 4.37 12.68 -30.94
C PHE A 428 5.27 12.27 -32.11
N GLY A 429 6.29 11.46 -31.86
CA GLY A 429 7.16 10.89 -32.89
C GLY A 429 6.40 9.97 -33.85
N ALA A 430 5.53 9.10 -33.31
CA ALA A 430 4.69 8.22 -34.11
C ALA A 430 3.68 9.00 -34.95
N MET A 431 3.08 10.07 -34.39
CA MET A 431 2.18 10.96 -35.13
C MET A 431 2.91 11.71 -36.24
N ALA A 432 4.09 12.28 -35.96
CA ALA A 432 4.89 12.99 -36.95
C ALA A 432 5.38 12.09 -38.08
N ALA A 433 5.53 10.78 -37.83
CA ALA A 433 5.86 9.81 -38.88
C ALA A 433 4.65 9.36 -39.71
N ALA A 434 3.43 9.61 -39.21
CA ALA A 434 2.17 9.25 -39.86
C ALA A 434 1.52 10.40 -40.65
N MET A 435 1.93 11.64 -40.36
CA MET A 435 1.67 12.85 -41.16
C MET A 435 2.64 12.90 -42.33
#